data_AF-A0A0G0YIB1-F1
#
_entry.id   AF-A0A0G0YIB1-F1
#
_cell.length_a   1.000
_cell.length_b   1.000
_cell.length_c   1.000
_cell.angle_alpha   90.00
_cell.angle_beta   90.00
_cell.angle_gamma   90.00
#
_symmetry.space_group_name_H-M   'P 1'
#
loop_
_entity.id
_entity.type
_entity.pdbx_description
1 polymer ?
#
loop_
_entity_poly.entity_id
_entity_poly.type
_entity_poly.pdbx_seq_one_letter_code
_entity_poly.pdbx_strand_id
1 'polypeptide(L)'
;MDVSPDKVYTQGEVDNLLRKKKDVILSKSSEIEKEDRSADKQERQDDRTVAGLVKKSNRILVSISSHALPFDPFPDTINVEEGRITVINRHLFSSEVHSVDIKDISNIFINTVVFFSQLVIISKTFEENEIKVANLRTKEAVFIRRIIEGLRVFVSKEIDTSVYSVKELVAKLKELSTTDIVT
;
A
#
# COMPACT_ATOMS: atom_id res chain seq x y z
N MET A 1 72.21 -11.90 -21.60
CA MET A 1 70.86 -12.50 -21.57
C MET A 1 70.93 -13.61 -20.55
N ASP A 2 70.47 -13.34 -19.33
CA ASP A 2 70.56 -14.26 -18.20
C ASP A 2 69.32 -15.14 -18.22
N VAL A 3 69.46 -16.39 -18.65
CA VAL A 3 68.36 -17.36 -18.74
C VAL A 3 68.32 -18.09 -17.40
N SER A 4 67.32 -17.75 -16.58
CA SER A 4 67.07 -18.40 -15.29
C SER A 4 66.95 -19.92 -15.47
N PRO A 5 67.52 -20.75 -14.59
CA PRO A 5 67.49 -22.20 -14.74
C PRO A 5 66.06 -22.71 -14.56
N ASP A 6 65.63 -23.59 -15.47
CA ASP A 6 64.35 -24.28 -15.41
C ASP A 6 64.24 -25.08 -14.11
N LYS A 7 63.37 -24.65 -13.20
CA LYS A 7 63.02 -25.43 -12.01
C LYS A 7 62.33 -26.72 -12.44
N VAL A 8 63.03 -27.84 -12.33
CA VAL A 8 62.45 -29.17 -12.48
C VAL A 8 61.66 -29.50 -11.22
N TYR A 9 60.34 -29.41 -11.31
CA TYR A 9 59.44 -29.77 -10.22
C TYR A 9 59.41 -31.29 -10.00
N THR A 10 59.41 -31.71 -8.74
CA THR A 10 59.19 -33.11 -8.38
C THR A 10 57.71 -33.47 -8.53
N GLN A 11 57.39 -34.75 -8.82
CA GLN A 11 55.99 -35.21 -8.94
C GLN A 11 55.15 -34.85 -7.70
N GLY A 12 55.73 -34.91 -6.51
CA GLY A 12 55.04 -34.54 -5.27
C GLY A 12 54.66 -33.06 -5.19
N GLU A 13 55.44 -32.15 -5.79
CA GLU A 13 55.11 -30.72 -5.85
C GLU A 13 54.00 -30.42 -6.86
N VAL A 14 53.99 -31.15 -7.99
CA VAL A 14 52.94 -31.05 -9.01
C VAL A 14 51.60 -31.53 -8.45
N ASP A 15 51.59 -32.65 -7.73
CA ASP A 15 50.39 -33.19 -7.09
C ASP A 15 49.82 -32.24 -6.03
N ASN A 16 50.70 -31.58 -5.26
CA ASN A 16 50.29 -30.59 -4.27
C ASN A 16 49.68 -29.34 -4.91
N LEU A 17 50.26 -28.87 -6.04
CA LEU A 17 49.71 -27.76 -6.82
C LEU A 17 48.34 -28.11 -7.42
N LEU A 18 48.17 -29.33 -7.93
CA LEU A 18 46.90 -29.81 -8.48
C LEU A 18 45.82 -29.93 -7.41
N ARG A 19 46.16 -30.44 -6.21
CA ARG A 19 45.25 -30.47 -5.05
C ARG A 19 44.81 -29.07 -4.65
N LYS A 20 45.76 -28.16 -4.44
CA LYS A 20 45.49 -26.78 -4.03
C LYS A 20 44.61 -26.06 -5.06
N LYS A 21 44.82 -26.30 -6.35
CA LYS A 21 43.99 -25.71 -7.43
C LYS A 21 42.57 -26.30 -7.44
N LYS A 22 42.41 -27.60 -7.17
CA LYS A 22 41.08 -28.24 -7.03
C LYS A 22 40.31 -27.69 -5.84
N ASP A 23 40.96 -27.52 -4.70
CA ASP A 23 40.31 -27.02 -3.48
C ASP A 23 39.83 -25.56 -3.66
N VAL A 24 40.63 -24.73 -4.33
CA VAL A 24 40.27 -23.34 -4.66
C VAL A 24 39.11 -23.27 -5.67
N ILE A 25 39.06 -24.19 -6.64
CA ILE A 25 37.95 -24.25 -7.59
C ILE A 25 36.68 -24.67 -6.85
N LEU A 26 36.74 -25.73 -6.03
CA LEU A 26 35.61 -26.26 -5.28
C LEU A 26 35.05 -25.25 -4.27
N SER A 27 35.91 -24.48 -3.60
CA SER A 27 35.48 -23.40 -2.71
C SER A 27 34.77 -22.30 -3.49
N LYS A 28 35.29 -21.91 -4.66
CA LYS A 28 34.72 -20.85 -5.50
C LYS A 28 33.39 -21.25 -6.14
N SER A 29 33.21 -22.50 -6.59
CA SER A 29 31.89 -22.96 -7.05
C SER A 29 30.86 -22.99 -5.91
N SER A 30 31.28 -23.37 -4.70
CA SER A 30 30.39 -23.38 -3.54
C SER A 30 29.98 -21.99 -3.06
N GLU A 31 30.81 -20.98 -3.28
CA GLU A 31 30.52 -19.57 -3.02
C GLU A 31 29.54 -19.01 -4.05
N ILE A 32 29.76 -19.29 -5.35
CA ILE A 32 28.86 -18.89 -6.43
C ILE A 32 27.46 -19.50 -6.26
N GLU A 33 27.36 -20.80 -5.93
CA GLU A 33 26.05 -21.44 -5.65
C GLU A 33 25.36 -20.88 -4.39
N LYS A 34 26.12 -20.43 -3.39
CA LYS A 34 25.57 -19.79 -2.20
C LYS A 34 25.07 -18.38 -2.52
N GLU A 35 25.82 -17.62 -3.32
CA GLU A 35 25.42 -16.29 -3.80
C GLU A 35 24.15 -16.38 -4.66
N ASP A 36 24.09 -17.30 -5.63
CA ASP A 36 22.90 -17.53 -6.48
C ASP A 36 21.66 -17.91 -5.65
N ARG A 37 21.83 -18.82 -4.66
CA ARG A 37 20.72 -19.21 -3.77
C ARG A 37 20.31 -18.09 -2.81
N SER A 38 21.22 -17.20 -2.43
CA SER A 38 20.89 -16.02 -1.61
C SER A 38 20.19 -14.95 -2.44
N ALA A 39 20.59 -14.73 -3.69
CA ALA A 39 19.95 -13.82 -4.63
C ALA A 39 18.52 -14.28 -4.96
N ASP A 40 18.32 -15.55 -5.31
CA ASP A 40 16.99 -16.14 -5.57
C ASP A 40 16.09 -16.13 -4.33
N LYS A 41 16.65 -16.32 -3.12
CA LYS A 41 15.87 -16.17 -1.87
C LYS A 41 15.46 -14.73 -1.61
N GLN A 42 16.34 -13.78 -1.88
CA GLN A 42 16.08 -12.36 -1.64
C GLN A 42 15.07 -11.81 -2.65
N GLU A 43 15.19 -12.16 -3.93
CA GLU A 43 14.23 -11.83 -4.99
C GLU A 43 12.83 -12.36 -4.66
N ARG A 44 12.73 -13.63 -4.25
CA ARG A 44 11.44 -14.21 -3.80
C ARG A 44 10.86 -13.53 -2.55
N GLN A 45 11.71 -12.98 -1.68
CA GLN A 45 11.28 -12.28 -0.48
C GLN A 45 10.81 -10.86 -0.80
N ASP A 46 11.50 -10.18 -1.71
CA ASP A 46 11.10 -8.87 -2.25
C ASP A 46 9.76 -8.98 -2.98
N ASP A 47 9.58 -9.99 -3.85
CA ASP A 47 8.33 -10.27 -4.55
C ASP A 47 7.14 -10.47 -3.60
N ARG A 48 7.35 -11.24 -2.52
CA ARG A 48 6.32 -11.46 -1.50
C ARG A 48 5.97 -10.18 -0.75
N THR A 49 6.98 -9.35 -0.48
CA THR A 49 6.81 -8.07 0.19
C THR A 49 6.01 -7.12 -0.69
N VAL A 50 6.38 -7.00 -1.97
CA VAL A 50 5.66 -6.20 -2.97
C VAL A 50 4.24 -6.71 -3.14
N ALA A 51 4.02 -8.01 -3.26
CA ALA A 51 2.67 -8.59 -3.36
C ALA A 51 1.81 -8.26 -2.13
N GLY A 52 2.40 -8.29 -0.93
CA GLY A 52 1.75 -7.87 0.31
C GLY A 52 1.33 -6.39 0.27
N LEU A 53 2.23 -5.51 -0.18
CA LEU A 53 1.97 -4.08 -0.33
C LEU A 53 0.87 -3.81 -1.37
N VAL A 54 0.93 -4.45 -2.53
CA VAL A 54 -0.08 -4.31 -3.60
C VAL A 54 -1.46 -4.76 -3.09
N LYS A 55 -1.52 -5.87 -2.36
CA LYS A 55 -2.78 -6.36 -1.79
C LYS A 55 -3.34 -5.41 -0.75
N LYS A 56 -2.49 -4.83 0.10
CA LYS A 56 -2.87 -3.87 1.15
C LYS A 56 -3.36 -2.55 0.55
N SER A 57 -2.58 -1.96 -0.36
CA SER A 57 -2.87 -0.66 -0.94
C SER A 57 -4.15 -0.64 -1.77
N ASN A 58 -4.52 -1.76 -2.40
CA ASN A 58 -5.74 -1.85 -3.21
C ASN A 58 -6.94 -2.47 -2.45
N ARG A 59 -6.84 -2.68 -1.14
CA ARG A 59 -7.94 -3.27 -0.37
C ARG A 59 -8.98 -2.20 -0.05
N ILE A 60 -10.09 -2.23 -0.81
CA ILE A 60 -11.25 -1.36 -0.59
C ILE A 60 -12.00 -1.83 0.66
N LEU A 61 -12.16 -0.95 1.64
CA LEU A 61 -12.92 -1.19 2.87
C LEU A 61 -14.38 -0.77 2.74
N VAL A 62 -14.61 0.35 2.03
CA VAL A 62 -15.94 0.92 1.81
C VAL A 62 -16.00 1.50 0.40
N SER A 63 -17.12 1.27 -0.30
CA SER A 63 -17.45 1.91 -1.57
C SER A 63 -18.91 2.37 -1.52
N ILE A 64 -19.15 3.67 -1.70
CA ILE A 64 -20.49 4.26 -1.66
C ILE A 64 -20.65 5.20 -2.85
N SER A 65 -21.85 5.18 -3.44
CA SER A 65 -22.23 6.09 -4.52
C SER A 65 -23.17 7.19 -4.00
N SER A 66 -23.14 8.37 -4.62
CA SER A 66 -24.10 9.43 -4.37
C SER A 66 -25.51 9.04 -4.84
N HIS A 67 -26.51 9.71 -4.29
CA HIS A 67 -27.92 9.45 -4.57
C HIS A 67 -28.64 10.74 -4.98
N ALA A 68 -28.78 11.01 -6.28
CA ALA A 68 -29.72 12.04 -6.72
C ALA A 68 -31.08 11.41 -7.11
N LEU A 69 -32.16 11.91 -6.49
CA LEU A 69 -33.53 11.51 -6.84
C LEU A 69 -34.06 12.31 -8.03
N PRO A 70 -34.91 11.73 -8.91
CA PRO A 70 -35.29 10.30 -9.05
C PRO A 70 -34.42 9.51 -10.05
N PHE A 71 -33.51 10.17 -10.77
CA PHE A 71 -32.56 9.53 -11.69
C PHE A 71 -31.21 10.25 -11.62
N ASP A 72 -30.17 9.48 -11.30
CA ASP A 72 -28.77 9.91 -11.38
C ASP A 72 -28.03 8.97 -12.34
N PRO A 73 -27.91 9.32 -13.63
CA PRO A 73 -27.20 8.47 -14.59
C PRO A 73 -25.68 8.44 -14.36
N PHE A 74 -25.14 9.35 -13.54
CA PHE A 74 -23.71 9.51 -13.33
C PHE A 74 -23.39 9.74 -11.85
N PRO A 75 -23.67 8.75 -10.97
CA PRO A 75 -23.43 8.94 -9.56
C PRO A 75 -21.93 9.07 -9.27
N ASP A 76 -21.60 9.99 -8.38
CA ASP A 76 -20.27 10.11 -7.82
C ASP A 76 -19.98 8.90 -6.92
N THR A 77 -18.73 8.50 -6.78
CA THR A 77 -18.33 7.38 -5.93
C THR A 77 -17.20 7.78 -5.01
N ILE A 78 -17.28 7.33 -3.76
CA ILE A 78 -16.16 7.37 -2.81
C ILE A 78 -15.74 5.96 -2.44
N ASN A 79 -14.47 5.67 -2.66
CA ASN A 79 -13.80 4.43 -2.27
C ASN A 79 -12.82 4.76 -1.14
N VAL A 80 -12.99 4.09 0.00
CA VAL A 80 -12.07 4.17 1.12
C VAL A 80 -11.21 2.91 1.12
N GLU A 81 -9.94 3.08 0.80
CA GLU A 81 -8.90 2.07 0.90
C GLU A 81 -8.11 2.29 2.20
N GLU A 82 -7.22 1.37 2.56
CA GLU A 82 -6.44 1.51 3.80
C GLU A 82 -5.45 2.68 3.79
N GLY A 83 -4.81 2.91 2.64
CA GLY A 83 -3.77 3.92 2.50
C GLY A 83 -4.29 5.25 1.96
N ARG A 84 -5.41 5.24 1.24
CA ARG A 84 -5.93 6.41 0.52
C ARG A 84 -7.45 6.38 0.39
N ILE A 85 -8.00 7.53 0.03
CA ILE A 85 -9.38 7.68 -0.41
C ILE A 85 -9.35 8.07 -1.87
N THR A 86 -10.26 7.50 -2.65
CA THR A 86 -10.47 7.88 -4.04
C THR A 86 -11.92 8.35 -4.20
N VAL A 87 -12.09 9.59 -4.65
CA VAL A 87 -13.37 10.15 -5.05
C VAL A 87 -13.41 10.25 -6.56
N ILE A 88 -14.50 9.75 -7.15
CA ILE A 88 -14.74 9.77 -8.59
C ILE A 88 -16.00 10.61 -8.81
N ASN A 89 -15.81 11.84 -9.30
CA ASN A 89 -16.90 12.71 -9.69
C ASN A 89 -17.24 12.45 -11.17
N ARG A 90 -18.52 12.26 -11.49
CA ARG A 90 -18.95 11.94 -12.84
C ARG A 90 -19.87 13.01 -13.39
N HIS A 91 -19.63 13.37 -14.64
CA HIS A 91 -20.43 14.33 -15.38
C HIS A 91 -20.82 13.74 -16.73
N LEU A 92 -21.72 14.43 -17.43
CA LEU A 92 -22.08 14.05 -18.78
C LEU A 92 -20.83 14.17 -19.69
N PHE A 93 -20.35 13.02 -20.18
CA PHE A 93 -19.15 12.86 -21.02
C PHE A 93 -17.78 13.07 -20.35
N SER A 94 -17.69 13.22 -19.03
CA SER A 94 -16.41 13.33 -18.34
C SER A 94 -16.44 12.75 -16.92
N SER A 95 -15.25 12.51 -16.36
CA SER A 95 -15.09 12.11 -14.97
C SER A 95 -13.79 12.64 -14.39
N GLU A 96 -13.82 13.03 -13.14
CA GLU A 96 -12.67 13.53 -12.38
C GLU A 96 -12.37 12.55 -11.24
N VAL A 97 -11.10 12.23 -11.03
CA VAL A 97 -10.67 11.29 -9.99
C VAL A 97 -9.70 12.00 -9.06
N HIS A 98 -10.10 12.14 -7.80
CA HIS A 98 -9.29 12.70 -6.74
C HIS A 98 -8.86 11.60 -5.78
N SER A 99 -7.55 11.39 -5.65
CA SER A 99 -6.99 10.47 -4.65
C SER A 99 -6.19 11.22 -3.60
N VAL A 100 -6.45 10.91 -2.33
CA VAL A 100 -5.76 11.52 -1.19
C VAL A 100 -5.32 10.45 -0.22
N ASP A 101 -4.05 10.45 0.15
CA ASP A 101 -3.53 9.54 1.17
C ASP A 101 -4.16 9.85 2.53
N ILE A 102 -4.51 8.81 3.29
CA ILE A 102 -5.12 8.93 4.62
C ILE A 102 -4.27 9.79 5.55
N LYS A 103 -2.93 9.69 5.46
CA LYS A 103 -1.96 10.47 6.26
C LYS A 103 -2.05 11.99 6.01
N ASP A 104 -2.47 12.37 4.81
CA ASP A 104 -2.47 13.77 4.34
C ASP A 104 -3.82 14.45 4.56
N ILE A 105 -4.85 13.71 5.01
CA ILE A 105 -6.13 14.28 5.40
C ILE A 105 -5.94 15.09 6.68
N SER A 106 -6.20 16.39 6.61
CA SER A 106 -6.17 17.30 7.76
C SER A 106 -7.47 17.24 8.54
N ASN A 107 -8.61 17.26 7.84
CA ASN A 107 -9.93 17.28 8.46
C ASN A 107 -10.99 16.60 7.58
N ILE A 108 -12.06 16.15 8.20
CA ILE A 108 -13.23 15.58 7.54
C ILE A 108 -14.50 15.95 8.30
N PHE A 109 -15.48 16.50 7.59
CA PHE A 109 -16.73 16.92 8.19
C PHE A 109 -17.91 16.64 7.25
N ILE A 110 -19.11 16.73 7.82
CA ILE A 110 -20.35 16.41 7.14
C ILE A 110 -21.24 17.63 7.21
N ASN A 111 -21.65 18.12 6.05
CA ASN A 111 -22.68 19.13 5.93
C ASN A 111 -24.01 18.42 5.68
N THR A 112 -24.86 18.39 6.69
CA THR A 112 -26.20 17.77 6.57
C THR A 112 -27.19 18.79 6.02
N VAL A 113 -27.94 18.38 5.00
CA VAL A 113 -29.07 19.15 4.45
C VAL A 113 -30.34 18.30 4.54
N VAL A 114 -31.46 18.81 4.05
CA VAL A 114 -32.72 18.04 4.04
C VAL A 114 -32.54 16.79 3.15
N PHE A 115 -32.86 15.62 3.70
CA PHE A 115 -32.76 14.27 3.09
C PHE A 115 -31.35 13.71 2.83
N PHE A 116 -30.35 14.56 2.58
CA PHE A 116 -29.00 14.12 2.20
C PHE A 116 -27.92 14.83 3.01
N SER A 117 -26.68 14.42 2.78
CA SER A 117 -25.51 15.03 3.38
C SER A 117 -24.38 15.08 2.37
N GLN A 118 -23.52 16.08 2.54
CA GLN A 118 -22.29 16.22 1.80
C GLN A 118 -21.12 15.87 2.72
N LEU A 119 -20.25 14.97 2.25
CA LEU A 119 -18.98 14.71 2.89
C LEU A 119 -17.92 15.64 2.32
N VAL A 120 -17.17 16.29 3.21
CA VAL A 120 -16.09 17.20 2.85
C VAL A 120 -14.79 16.69 3.45
N ILE A 121 -13.77 16.50 2.61
CA ILE A 121 -12.44 16.02 2.99
C ILE A 121 -11.44 17.14 2.70
N ILE A 122 -10.73 17.58 3.73
CA ILE A 122 -9.67 18.58 3.59
C ILE A 122 -8.32 17.86 3.55
N SER A 123 -7.56 18.06 2.46
CA SER A 123 -6.19 17.58 2.33
C SER A 123 -5.18 18.65 2.76
N LYS A 124 -3.98 18.25 3.18
CA LYS A 124 -2.85 19.16 3.43
C LYS A 124 -2.07 19.52 2.16
N THR A 125 -2.20 18.71 1.11
CA THR A 125 -1.24 18.67 -0.01
C THR A 125 -1.79 19.21 -1.33
N PHE A 126 -3.07 19.53 -1.41
CA PHE A 126 -3.75 19.88 -2.67
C PHE A 126 -4.04 21.39 -2.72
N GLU A 127 -3.73 22.07 -3.84
CA GLU A 127 -3.99 23.50 -4.00
C GLU A 127 -5.50 23.82 -3.86
N GLU A 128 -6.35 22.96 -4.41
CA GLU A 128 -7.77 22.87 -4.08
C GLU A 128 -7.94 21.97 -2.84
N ASN A 129 -7.83 22.59 -1.67
CA ASN A 129 -7.74 21.89 -0.37
C ASN A 129 -8.98 21.07 0.02
N GLU A 130 -10.04 21.00 -0.79
CA GLU A 130 -11.34 20.50 -0.39
C GLU A 130 -11.96 19.57 -1.44
N ILE A 131 -12.11 18.29 -1.10
CA ILE A 131 -12.78 17.29 -1.94
C ILE A 131 -14.19 17.06 -1.38
N LYS A 132 -15.20 17.13 -2.25
CA LYS A 132 -16.61 17.07 -1.88
C LYS A 132 -17.30 15.89 -2.54
N VAL A 133 -18.13 15.21 -1.75
CA VAL A 133 -19.08 14.21 -2.25
C VAL A 133 -20.46 14.57 -1.74
N ALA A 134 -21.32 15.06 -2.63
CA ALA A 134 -22.67 15.48 -2.29
C ALA A 134 -23.66 14.29 -2.34
N ASN A 135 -24.89 14.53 -1.89
CA ASN A 135 -26.02 13.62 -2.06
C ASN A 135 -25.81 12.22 -1.45
N LEU A 136 -25.01 12.10 -0.39
CA LEU A 136 -24.90 10.86 0.39
C LEU A 136 -26.08 10.77 1.36
N ARG A 137 -26.55 9.56 1.67
CA ARG A 137 -27.44 9.41 2.83
C ARG A 137 -26.66 9.79 4.08
N THR A 138 -27.29 10.46 5.03
CA THR A 138 -26.59 10.89 6.27
C THR A 138 -25.87 9.73 6.94
N LYS A 139 -26.52 8.56 7.07
CA LYS A 139 -25.89 7.36 7.65
C LYS A 139 -24.63 6.90 6.91
N GLU A 140 -24.58 7.06 5.59
CA GLU A 140 -23.42 6.72 4.76
C GLU A 140 -22.29 7.72 4.97
N ALA A 141 -22.58 9.02 4.95
CA ALA A 141 -21.60 10.07 5.22
C ALA A 141 -20.98 9.92 6.62
N VAL A 142 -21.82 9.67 7.64
CA VAL A 142 -21.36 9.39 9.01
C VAL A 142 -20.49 8.15 9.06
N PHE A 143 -20.92 7.08 8.39
CA PHE A 143 -20.16 5.83 8.35
C PHE A 143 -18.78 6.03 7.72
N ILE A 144 -18.71 6.67 6.55
CA ILE A 144 -17.44 6.95 5.86
C ILE A 144 -16.53 7.82 6.74
N ARG A 145 -17.05 8.90 7.33
CA ARG A 145 -16.28 9.76 8.23
C ARG A 145 -15.62 8.97 9.35
N ARG A 146 -16.37 8.07 10.01
CA ARG A 146 -15.85 7.23 11.11
C ARG A 146 -14.73 6.31 10.64
N ILE A 147 -14.88 5.68 9.47
CA ILE A 147 -13.84 4.80 8.90
C ILE A 147 -12.56 5.59 8.61
N ILE A 148 -12.67 6.75 7.97
CA ILE A 148 -11.52 7.58 7.62
C ILE A 148 -10.80 8.08 8.87
N GLU A 149 -11.54 8.57 9.88
CA GLU A 149 -10.95 9.01 11.15
C GLU A 149 -10.24 7.86 11.87
N GLY A 150 -10.85 6.67 11.93
CA GLY A 150 -10.22 5.49 12.49
C GLY A 150 -8.92 5.12 11.75
N LEU A 151 -8.93 5.17 10.42
CA LEU A 151 -7.75 4.88 9.61
C LEU A 151 -6.63 5.90 9.87
N ARG A 152 -6.97 7.19 10.01
CA ARG A 152 -5.99 8.23 10.39
C ARG A 152 -5.33 7.91 11.73
N VAL A 153 -6.09 7.43 12.71
CA VAL A 153 -5.54 7.01 14.01
C VAL A 153 -4.60 5.81 13.82
N PHE A 154 -5.03 4.79 13.09
CA PHE A 154 -4.23 3.60 12.81
C PHE A 154 -2.90 3.94 12.13
N VAL A 155 -2.93 4.79 11.09
CA VAL A 155 -1.73 5.29 10.41
C VAL A 155 -0.84 6.08 11.37
N SER A 156 -1.40 6.94 12.22
CA SER A 156 -0.62 7.73 13.19
C SER A 156 0.07 6.89 14.26
N LYS A 157 -0.44 5.68 14.50
CA LYS A 157 0.05 4.71 15.48
C LYS A 157 0.81 3.55 14.84
N GLU A 158 1.05 3.61 13.53
CA GLU A 158 1.75 2.58 12.76
C GLU A 158 1.16 1.17 12.95
N ILE A 159 -0.16 1.09 13.12
CA ILE A 159 -0.87 -0.18 13.30
C ILE A 159 -0.93 -0.92 11.96
N ASP A 160 -0.44 -2.15 11.92
CA ASP A 160 -0.59 -2.99 10.74
C ASP A 160 -2.02 -3.51 10.60
N THR A 161 -2.68 -3.07 9.53
CA THR A 161 -4.03 -3.45 9.14
C THR A 161 -4.11 -4.78 8.38
N SER A 162 -2.97 -5.32 7.94
CA SER A 162 -2.89 -6.53 7.11
C SER A 162 -3.37 -7.79 7.85
N VAL A 163 -3.26 -7.78 9.18
CA VAL A 163 -3.66 -8.89 10.06
C VAL A 163 -5.18 -9.05 10.21
N TYR A 164 -5.94 -8.02 9.87
CA TYR A 164 -7.40 -8.04 9.98
C TYR A 164 -8.03 -8.38 8.64
N SER A 165 -9.13 -9.14 8.63
CA SER A 165 -10.03 -9.16 7.48
C SER A 165 -10.73 -7.81 7.30
N VAL A 166 -11.28 -7.55 6.10
CA VAL A 166 -12.01 -6.30 5.82
C VAL A 166 -13.13 -6.06 6.83
N LYS A 167 -13.90 -7.10 7.17
CA LYS A 167 -15.03 -7.01 8.11
C LYS A 167 -14.56 -6.67 9.53
N GLU A 168 -13.51 -7.33 10.01
CA GLU A 168 -12.94 -7.07 11.33
C GLU A 168 -12.33 -5.67 11.41
N LEU A 169 -11.60 -5.25 10.37
CA LEU A 169 -11.01 -3.93 10.31
C LEU A 169 -12.10 -2.85 10.34
N VAL A 170 -13.12 -2.96 9.48
CA VAL A 170 -14.26 -2.03 9.47
C VAL A 170 -14.95 -1.96 10.84
N ALA A 171 -15.14 -3.10 11.53
CA ALA A 171 -15.72 -3.11 12.86
C ALA A 171 -14.86 -2.33 13.88
N LYS A 172 -13.55 -2.59 13.92
CA LYS A 172 -12.60 -1.89 14.81
C LYS A 172 -12.53 -0.39 14.53
N LEU A 173 -12.53 0.00 13.25
CA LEU A 173 -12.49 1.41 12.85
C LEU A 173 -13.75 2.16 13.28
N LYS A 174 -14.93 1.52 13.22
CA LYS A 174 -16.19 2.09 13.72
C LYS A 174 -16.19 2.28 15.24
N GLU A 175 -15.55 1.38 15.98
CA GLU A 175 -15.46 1.46 17.44
C GLU A 175 -14.54 2.59 17.92
N LEU A 176 -13.55 2.99 17.12
CA LEU A 176 -12.63 4.07 17.47
C LEU A 176 -13.21 5.48 17.28
N SER A 177 -14.10 5.67 16.30
CA SER A 177 -14.73 6.97 16.05
C SER A 177 -16.21 6.90 16.46
N THR A 178 -16.47 7.14 17.74
CA THR A 178 -17.82 7.14 18.34
C THR A 178 -18.42 8.53 18.47
N THR A 179 -17.72 9.59 18.05
CA THR A 179 -18.19 10.96 18.21
C THR A 179 -19.61 11.12 17.64
N ASP A 180 -20.52 11.55 18.51
CA ASP A 180 -21.89 11.82 18.13
C ASP A 180 -21.96 13.06 17.24
N ILE A 181 -22.82 12.99 16.23
CA ILE A 181 -23.10 14.11 15.35
C ILE A 181 -24.43 14.67 15.80
N VAL A 182 -24.45 15.96 16.09
CA VAL A 182 -25.71 16.68 16.35
C VAL A 182 -26.44 16.80 15.01
N THR A 183 -27.39 15.90 14.78
CA THR A 183 -28.33 15.94 13.66
C THR A 183 -29.59 16.69 14.04
#